data_AF-A0A6L3T6C8-F1
#
_entry.id   AF-A0A6L3T6C8-F1
#
_cell.length_a   1.000
_cell.length_b   1.000
_cell.length_c   1.000
_cell.angle_alpha   90.00
_cell.angle_beta   90.00
_cell.angle_gamma   90.00
#
_symmetry.space_group_name_H-M   'P 1'
#
loop_
_entity.id
_entity.type
_entity.pdbx_description
1 polymer ?
#
loop_
_entity_poly.entity_id
_entity_poly.type
_entity_poly.pdbx_seq_one_letter_code
_entity_poly.pdbx_strand_id
1 'polypeptide(L)'
;MTSHDECARDLRSYIDHADRDDLGAAQNAILKFALAEPDPQGRAAAMDALLDDLSRDRSPATMSEAQQAFHTVLIAMIERTKTVVGPVTSGR
;
A
#
# COMPACT_ATOMS: atom_id res chain seq x y z
N MET A 1 -15.35 -6.39 -4.18
CA MET A 1 -14.44 -6.50 -3.02
C MET A 1 -13.05 -6.62 -3.62
N THR A 2 -12.19 -5.64 -3.43
CA THR A 2 -10.84 -5.65 -4.02
C THR A 2 -10.02 -6.72 -3.31
N SER A 3 -9.50 -7.68 -4.06
CA SER A 3 -8.64 -8.73 -3.49
C SER A 3 -7.23 -8.21 -3.22
N HIS A 4 -6.47 -8.89 -2.37
CA HIS A 4 -5.05 -8.59 -2.14
C HIS A 4 -4.27 -8.53 -3.45
N ASP A 5 -4.41 -9.55 -4.30
CA ASP A 5 -3.66 -9.67 -5.55
C ASP A 5 -4.02 -8.58 -6.57
N GLU A 6 -5.28 -8.14 -6.57
CA GLU A 6 -5.73 -7.03 -7.39
C GLU A 6 -5.13 -5.70 -6.91
N CYS A 7 -5.19 -5.42 -5.61
CA CYS A 7 -4.59 -4.23 -5.04
C CYS A 7 -3.07 -4.19 -5.28
N ALA A 8 -2.38 -5.30 -5.01
CA ALA A 8 -0.94 -5.39 -5.20
C ALA A 8 -0.55 -5.26 -6.68
N ARG A 9 -1.36 -5.78 -7.62
CA ARG A 9 -1.13 -5.59 -9.07
C ARG A 9 -1.27 -4.12 -9.47
N ASP A 10 -2.33 -3.45 -9.01
CA ASP A 10 -2.56 -2.04 -9.32
C ASP A 10 -1.40 -1.17 -8.80
N LEU A 11 -0.97 -1.41 -7.56
CA LEU A 11 0.15 -0.68 -6.97
C LEU A 11 1.47 -0.92 -7.71
N ARG A 12 1.75 -2.17 -8.13
CA ARG A 12 2.91 -2.47 -9.00
C ARG A 12 2.82 -1.69 -10.32
N SER A 13 1.65 -1.59 -10.94
CA SER A 13 1.46 -0.81 -12.16
C SER A 13 1.73 0.68 -11.96
N TYR A 14 1.28 1.26 -10.85
CA TYR A 14 1.58 2.67 -10.53
C TYR A 14 3.07 2.89 -10.27
N ILE A 15 3.75 1.93 -9.63
CA ILE A 15 5.22 1.98 -9.49
C ILE A 15 5.89 1.95 -10.85
N ASP A 16 5.42 1.11 -11.78
CA ASP A 16 6.01 1.03 -13.13
C ASP A 16 5.89 2.33 -13.90
N HIS A 17 4.74 3.00 -13.83
CA HIS A 17 4.52 4.31 -14.45
C HIS A 17 5.27 5.44 -13.73
N ALA A 18 5.31 5.38 -12.39
CA ALA A 18 5.86 6.41 -11.50
C ALA A 18 5.33 7.83 -11.78
N ASP A 19 4.08 7.94 -12.22
CA ASP A 19 3.42 9.23 -12.44
C ASP A 19 2.89 9.78 -11.11
N ARG A 20 3.23 11.02 -10.78
CA ARG A 20 2.75 11.69 -9.57
C ARG A 20 1.22 11.74 -9.50
N ASP A 21 0.54 11.87 -10.64
CA ASP A 21 -0.91 11.97 -10.67
C ASP A 21 -1.60 10.65 -10.26
N ASP A 22 -0.88 9.52 -10.33
CA ASP A 22 -1.36 8.22 -9.88
C ASP A 22 -1.40 8.06 -8.35
N LEU A 23 -0.76 8.96 -7.58
CA LEU A 23 -0.75 8.88 -6.11
C LEU A 23 -2.17 8.92 -5.51
N GLY A 24 -3.07 9.71 -6.11
CA GLY A 24 -4.47 9.76 -5.67
C GLY A 24 -5.20 8.43 -5.91
N ALA A 25 -4.97 7.81 -7.06
CA ALA A 25 -5.54 6.51 -7.40
C ALA A 25 -4.99 5.39 -6.51
N ALA A 26 -3.68 5.41 -6.23
CA ALA A 26 -3.04 4.48 -5.32
C ALA A 26 -3.58 4.58 -3.89
N GLN A 27 -3.74 5.80 -3.34
CA GLN A 27 -4.33 5.99 -2.01
C GLN A 27 -5.75 5.41 -1.92
N ASN A 28 -6.54 5.61 -2.97
CA ASN A 28 -7.91 5.12 -3.04
C ASN A 28 -7.94 3.59 -3.11
N ALA A 29 -7.05 2.96 -3.88
CA ALA A 29 -6.92 1.51 -3.94
C ALA A 29 -6.55 0.91 -2.58
N ILE A 30 -5.53 1.48 -1.91
CA ILE A 30 -5.09 1.08 -0.56
C ILE A 30 -6.25 1.18 0.44
N LEU A 31 -6.97 2.30 0.44
CA LEU A 31 -8.09 2.51 1.38
C LEU A 31 -9.25 1.56 1.13
N LYS A 32 -9.62 1.33 -0.13
CA LYS A 32 -10.69 0.37 -0.49
C LYS A 32 -10.33 -1.05 -0.09
N PHE A 33 -9.08 -1.45 -0.31
CA PHE A 33 -8.58 -2.76 0.10
C PHE A 33 -8.62 -2.89 1.63
N ALA A 34 -8.11 -1.90 2.36
CA ALA A 34 -8.18 -1.90 3.82
C ALA A 34 -9.62 -2.01 4.32
N LEU A 35 -10.54 -1.19 3.81
CA LEU A 35 -11.94 -1.17 4.26
C LEU A 35 -12.77 -2.38 3.81
N ALA A 36 -12.23 -3.26 2.96
CA ALA A 36 -12.84 -4.55 2.67
C ALA A 36 -12.79 -5.49 3.88
N GLU A 37 -11.80 -5.35 4.76
CA GLU A 37 -11.72 -6.07 6.02
C GLU A 37 -12.65 -5.42 7.07
N PRO A 38 -13.59 -6.20 7.67
CA PRO A 38 -14.62 -5.65 8.53
C PRO A 38 -14.07 -5.19 9.89
N ASP A 39 -13.07 -5.90 10.43
CA ASP A 39 -12.53 -5.63 11.76
C ASP A 39 -11.17 -4.91 11.71
N PRO A 40 -10.88 -3.99 12.64
CA PRO A 40 -9.65 -3.19 12.60
C PRO A 40 -8.35 -4.01 12.62
N GLN A 41 -8.34 -5.16 13.29
CA GLN A 41 -7.17 -6.05 13.34
C GLN A 41 -6.90 -6.67 11.96
N GLY A 42 -7.94 -7.15 11.28
CA GLY A 42 -7.89 -7.65 9.90
C GLY A 42 -7.38 -6.58 8.93
N ARG A 43 -7.83 -5.34 9.08
CA ARG A 43 -7.33 -4.22 8.25
C ARG A 43 -5.83 -4.00 8.43
N ALA A 44 -5.35 -4.01 9.68
CA ALA A 44 -3.93 -3.84 9.96
C ALA A 44 -3.10 -5.01 9.38
N ALA A 45 -3.58 -6.25 9.54
CA ALA A 45 -2.94 -7.44 8.97
C ALA A 45 -2.92 -7.42 7.44
N ALA A 46 -4.00 -6.95 6.80
CA ALA A 46 -4.07 -6.79 5.35
C ALA A 46 -3.05 -5.76 4.84
N MET A 47 -2.86 -4.64 5.55
CA MET A 47 -1.80 -3.67 5.21
C MET A 47 -0.40 -4.24 5.39
N ASP A 48 -0.16 -5.05 6.43
CA ASP A 48 1.13 -5.73 6.63
C ASP A 48 1.43 -6.72 5.51
N ALA A 49 0.44 -7.53 5.10
CA ALA A 49 0.58 -8.44 3.97
C ALA A 49 0.93 -7.71 2.67
N LEU A 50 0.27 -6.56 2.42
CA LEU A 50 0.52 -5.74 1.23
C LEU A 50 1.92 -5.11 1.24
N LEU A 51 2.41 -4.64 2.40
CA LEU A 51 3.77 -4.14 2.56
C LEU A 51 4.81 -5.23 2.29
N ASP A 52 4.59 -6.42 2.87
CA ASP A 52 5.47 -7.58 2.67
C ASP A 52 5.57 -7.95 1.19
N ASP A 53 4.44 -7.99 0.47
CA ASP A 53 4.40 -8.31 -0.96
C ASP A 53 5.18 -7.29 -1.80
N LEU A 54 4.89 -6.00 -1.60
CA LEU A 54 5.56 -4.90 -2.32
C LEU A 54 7.05 -4.74 -2.00
N SER A 55 7.51 -5.27 -0.87
CA SER A 55 8.92 -5.22 -0.46
C SER A 55 9.73 -6.42 -0.95
N ARG A 56 9.10 -7.57 -1.20
CA ARG A 56 9.78 -8.80 -1.65
C ARG A 56 10.05 -8.82 -3.15
N ASP A 57 9.15 -8.23 -3.93
CA ASP A 57 9.10 -8.47 -5.38
C ASP A 57 10.06 -7.62 -6.22
N ARG A 58 10.69 -6.57 -5.66
CA ARG A 58 11.56 -5.69 -6.43
C ARG A 58 12.83 -5.30 -5.70
N SER A 59 13.97 -5.58 -6.35
CA SER A 59 15.25 -5.01 -5.95
C SER A 59 15.29 -3.53 -6.34
N PRO A 60 15.61 -2.61 -5.41
CA PRO A 60 15.78 -1.18 -5.71
C PRO A 60 16.77 -0.92 -6.86
N ALA A 61 17.75 -1.81 -7.06
CA ALA A 61 18.75 -1.71 -8.11
C ALA A 61 18.19 -1.79 -9.54
N THR A 62 16.95 -2.26 -9.70
CA THR A 62 16.28 -2.40 -11.01
C THR A 62 15.32 -1.25 -11.32
N MET A 63 15.09 -0.34 -10.37
CA MET A 63 14.17 0.77 -10.49
C MET A 63 14.90 2.06 -10.91
N SER A 64 14.26 2.88 -11.74
CA SER A 64 14.66 4.27 -11.92
C SER A 64 14.43 5.10 -10.64
N GLU A 65 15.07 6.27 -10.54
CA GLU A 65 14.91 7.16 -9.37
C GLU A 65 13.46 7.56 -9.12
N ALA A 66 12.68 7.83 -10.18
CA ALA A 66 11.26 8.15 -10.07
C ALA A 66 10.46 6.98 -9.48
N GLN A 67 10.73 5.76 -9.94
CA GLN A 67 10.07 4.55 -9.43
C GLN A 67 10.45 4.27 -7.97
N GLN A 68 11.70 4.50 -7.57
CA GLN A 68 12.14 4.38 -6.18
C GLN A 68 11.44 5.40 -5.28
N ALA A 69 11.35 6.66 -5.72
CA ALA A 69 10.65 7.71 -4.98
C ALA A 69 9.16 7.40 -4.85
N PHE A 70 8.52 6.94 -5.93
CA PHE A 70 7.12 6.54 -5.92
C PHE A 70 6.86 5.36 -4.99
N HIS A 71 7.69 4.31 -5.07
CA HIS A 71 7.63 3.14 -4.18
C HIS A 71 7.78 3.52 -2.71
N THR A 72 8.72 4.43 -2.40
CA THR A 72 8.90 4.96 -1.04
C THR A 72 7.64 5.67 -0.53
N VAL A 73 7.01 6.50 -1.38
CA VAL A 73 5.76 7.19 -1.02
C VAL A 73 4.63 6.18 -0.80
N LEU A 74 4.51 5.16 -1.65
CA LEU A 74 3.51 4.10 -1.46
C LEU A 74 3.67 3.36 -0.13
N ILE A 75 4.89 2.98 0.23
CA ILE A 75 5.17 2.34 1.53
C ILE A 75 4.65 3.22 2.67
N ALA A 76 5.01 4.51 2.66
CA ALA A 76 4.56 5.45 3.68
C ALA A 76 3.03 5.60 3.72
N MET A 77 2.36 5.57 2.56
CA MET A 77 0.89 5.63 2.47
C MET A 77 0.22 4.39 3.06
N ILE A 78 0.78 3.20 2.84
CA ILE A 78 0.25 1.94 3.40
C ILE A 78 0.46 1.94 4.92
N GLU A 79 1.64 2.28 5.41
CA GLU A 79 1.93 2.41 6.85
C GLU A 79 1.02 3.43 7.53
N ARG A 80 0.81 4.58 6.89
CA ARG A 80 -0.10 5.61 7.40
C ARG A 80 -1.54 5.09 7.42
N THR A 81 -1.97 4.41 6.36
CA THR A 81 -3.31 3.83 6.29
C THR A 81 -3.51 2.81 7.41
N LYS A 82 -2.56 1.88 7.60
CA LYS A 82 -2.55 0.91 8.71
C LYS A 82 -2.81 1.57 10.06
N THR A 83 -2.13 2.68 10.34
CA THR A 83 -2.29 3.43 11.61
C THR A 83 -3.69 4.02 11.76
N VAL A 84 -4.31 4.47 10.67
CA VAL A 84 -5.62 5.14 10.68
C VAL A 84 -6.78 4.14 10.76
N VAL A 85 -6.68 3.03 10.03
CA VAL A 85 -7.76 2.03 9.89
C VAL A 85 -7.63 0.85 10.86
N GLY A 86 -6.44 0.67 11.42
CA GLY A 86 -6.11 -0.39 12.37
C GLY A 86 -6.79 -0.18 13.73
N PRO A 87 -6.59 -1.12 14.68
CA PRO A 87 -7.15 -0.97 16.01
C PRO A 87 -6.62 0.32 16.64
N VAL A 88 -7.50 1.04 17.35
CA VAL A 88 -7.09 2.18 18.16
C VAL A 88 -6.11 1.66 19.20
N THR A 89 -4.82 1.90 18.99
CA THR A 89 -3.84 1.73 20.03
C THR A 89 -4.12 2.85 21.03
N SER A 90 -4.88 2.57 22.09
CA SER A 90 -4.95 3.45 23.25
C SER A 90 -3.51 3.65 23.73
N GLY A 91 -2.96 4.81 23.40
CA GLY A 91 -1.63 5.22 23.84
C GLY A 91 -1.59 5.19 25.37
N ARG A 92 -0.54 4.55 25.87
CA ARG A 92 -0.03 4.66 27.24
C ARG A 92 0.20 6.11 27.65
#